data_AF-A0AAV5B0M1-F1
#
_entry.id   AF-A0AAV5B0M1-F1
#
_cell.length_a   1.000
_cell.length_b   1.000
_cell.length_c   1.000
_cell.angle_alpha   90.00
_cell.angle_beta   90.00
_cell.angle_gamma   90.00
#
_symmetry.space_group_name_H-M   'P 1'
#
loop_
_entity.id
_entity.type
_entity.pdbx_description
1 polymer ?
#
loop_
_entity_poly.entity_id
_entity_poly.type
_entity_poly.pdbx_seq_one_letter_code
_entity_poly.pdbx_strand_id
1 'polypeptide(L)'
;MKENNKDTAWFPKYKQFKGKPKEAIKHLIKVKKGDCLEALYRKDIGYIDIVWGENDKNNKGFGLKHIIEKYGKEIEQLGFKVEDFIPIIVQFGELKTSKKPSRIELVGEMFKVVVKTEFYNEKENKRQDKKFILTAFDLRPLFKKNKSKGN
;
A
#
# COMPACT_ATOMS: atom_id res chain seq x y z
N MET A 1 -10.61 -23.88 -19.36
CA MET A 1 -9.73 -22.74 -19.70
C MET A 1 -9.58 -21.89 -18.45
N LYS A 2 -8.39 -21.77 -17.86
CA LYS A 2 -8.17 -20.92 -16.70
C LYS A 2 -8.00 -19.49 -17.21
N GLU A 3 -9.02 -18.65 -17.11
CA GLU A 3 -8.83 -17.21 -17.32
C GLU A 3 -7.80 -16.72 -16.29
N ASN A 4 -6.59 -16.45 -16.77
CA ASN A 4 -5.52 -15.84 -16.00
C ASN A 4 -5.94 -14.40 -15.66
N ASN A 5 -6.73 -14.25 -14.60
CA ASN A 5 -7.22 -12.96 -14.08
C ASN A 5 -6.10 -12.17 -13.35
N LYS A 6 -4.86 -12.28 -13.84
CA LYS A 6 -3.64 -11.65 -13.29
C LYS A 6 -3.64 -10.12 -13.42
N ASP A 7 -4.52 -9.56 -14.26
CA ASP A 7 -4.53 -8.12 -14.54
C ASP A 7 -5.43 -7.31 -13.61
N THR A 8 -6.12 -7.97 -12.68
CA THR A 8 -7.03 -7.32 -11.71
C THR A 8 -6.31 -6.38 -10.77
N ALA A 9 -5.00 -6.50 -10.57
CA ALA A 9 -4.24 -5.56 -9.77
C ALA A 9 -4.07 -4.19 -10.45
N TRP A 10 -3.98 -4.16 -11.78
CA TRP A 10 -3.54 -2.98 -12.55
C TRP A 10 -4.63 -2.37 -13.41
N PHE A 11 -5.66 -3.16 -13.75
CA PHE A 11 -6.75 -2.72 -14.63
C PHE A 11 -8.13 -2.95 -14.02
N PRO A 12 -9.09 -2.05 -14.31
CA PRO A 12 -8.93 -0.83 -15.12
C PRO A 12 -8.20 0.29 -14.36
N LYS A 13 -7.72 1.30 -15.09
CA LYS A 13 -7.07 2.50 -14.52
C LYS A 13 -8.11 3.58 -14.25
N TYR A 14 -8.25 3.99 -12.99
CA TYR A 14 -9.21 5.00 -12.55
C TYR A 14 -8.51 6.34 -12.34
N LYS A 15 -8.84 7.34 -13.16
CA LYS A 15 -8.30 8.71 -13.07
C LYS A 15 -9.19 9.66 -12.26
N GLN A 16 -10.47 9.31 -12.10
CA GLN A 16 -11.48 10.16 -11.45
C GLN A 16 -11.25 10.38 -9.94
N PHE A 17 -10.33 9.61 -9.35
CA PHE A 17 -9.99 9.69 -7.92
C PHE A 17 -8.64 10.38 -7.65
N LYS A 18 -8.08 11.10 -8.63
CA LYS A 18 -6.86 11.88 -8.43
C LYS A 18 -7.02 12.84 -7.24
N GLY A 19 -6.09 12.79 -6.30
CA GLY A 19 -6.12 13.57 -5.06
C GLY A 19 -7.27 13.26 -4.10
N LYS A 20 -8.01 12.16 -4.33
CA LYS A 20 -9.19 11.73 -3.54
C LYS A 20 -8.95 10.33 -2.98
N PRO A 21 -8.02 10.18 -2.02
CA PRO A 21 -7.51 8.86 -1.66
C PRO A 21 -8.54 8.01 -0.90
N LYS A 22 -9.41 8.64 -0.10
CA LYS A 22 -10.47 7.94 0.63
C LYS A 22 -11.50 7.33 -0.33
N GLU A 23 -11.90 8.09 -1.35
CA GLU A 23 -12.80 7.65 -2.41
C GLU A 23 -12.14 6.56 -3.27
N ALA A 24 -10.86 6.70 -3.60
CA ALA A 24 -10.09 5.68 -4.31
C ALA A 24 -10.08 4.35 -3.54
N ILE A 25 -9.75 4.37 -2.25
CA ILE A 25 -9.68 3.16 -1.42
C ILE A 25 -11.06 2.50 -1.32
N LYS A 26 -12.11 3.28 -1.03
CA LYS A 26 -13.49 2.75 -0.97
C LYS A 26 -13.92 2.14 -2.31
N HIS A 27 -13.58 2.79 -3.42
CA HIS A 27 -13.87 2.27 -4.75
C HIS A 27 -13.20 0.92 -4.97
N LEU A 28 -11.88 0.82 -4.71
CA LEU A 28 -11.11 -0.41 -4.88
C LEU A 28 -11.62 -1.54 -3.97
N ILE A 29 -12.01 -1.24 -2.71
CA ILE A 29 -12.65 -2.22 -1.82
C ILE A 29 -13.95 -2.77 -2.42
N LYS A 30 -14.75 -1.91 -3.05
CA LYS A 30 -16.03 -2.29 -3.67
C LYS A 30 -15.82 -3.15 -4.92
N VAL A 31 -14.95 -2.72 -5.84
CA VAL A 31 -14.78 -3.39 -7.15
C VAL A 31 -13.75 -4.51 -7.13
N LYS A 32 -12.89 -4.55 -6.10
CA LYS A 32 -11.84 -5.55 -5.88
C LYS A 32 -10.93 -5.76 -7.09
N LYS A 33 -10.62 -4.68 -7.82
CA LYS A 33 -9.68 -4.64 -8.95
C LYS A 33 -9.33 -3.20 -9.36
N GLY A 34 -8.21 -3.05 -10.05
CA GLY A 34 -7.79 -1.83 -10.73
C GLY A 34 -6.81 -0.97 -9.96
N ASP A 35 -6.51 0.16 -10.59
CA ASP A 35 -5.42 1.07 -10.23
C ASP A 35 -5.96 2.50 -10.21
N CYS A 36 -6.06 3.08 -9.01
CA CYS A 36 -6.43 4.49 -8.83
C CYS A 36 -5.18 5.35 -8.97
N LEU A 37 -5.05 5.97 -10.14
CA LEU A 37 -3.91 6.79 -10.50
C LEU A 37 -3.90 8.10 -9.73
N GLU A 38 -2.73 8.47 -9.23
CA GLU A 38 -2.43 9.75 -8.59
C GLU A 38 -3.39 10.08 -7.42
N ALA A 39 -3.92 9.03 -6.77
CA ALA A 39 -4.90 9.17 -5.71
C ALA A 39 -4.32 9.85 -4.47
N LEU A 40 -3.02 9.70 -4.24
CA LEU A 40 -2.26 10.33 -3.17
C LEU A 40 -1.20 11.28 -3.76
N TYR A 41 -0.84 12.31 -3.00
CA TYR A 41 0.26 13.21 -3.32
C TYR A 41 0.99 13.61 -2.04
N ARG A 42 2.32 13.65 -2.10
CA ARG A 42 3.18 14.18 -1.04
C ARG A 42 4.33 14.97 -1.66
N LYS A 43 4.66 16.15 -1.15
CA LYS A 43 5.58 17.11 -1.79
C LYS A 43 6.97 16.54 -2.12
N ASP A 44 7.53 15.72 -1.23
CA ASP A 44 8.87 15.11 -1.32
C ASP A 44 8.90 13.76 -2.09
N ILE A 45 7.73 13.20 -2.46
CA ILE A 45 7.63 11.94 -3.21
C ILE A 45 6.97 12.15 -4.59
N GLY A 46 6.03 13.09 -4.70
CA GLY A 46 5.15 13.28 -5.84
C GLY A 46 3.84 12.48 -5.72
N TYR A 47 3.21 12.22 -6.87
CA TYR A 47 1.99 11.41 -6.93
C TYR A 47 2.27 9.94 -6.65
N ILE A 48 1.32 9.30 -5.95
CA ILE A 48 1.36 7.90 -5.57
C ILE A 48 0.01 7.28 -5.91
N ASP A 49 0.06 6.13 -6.57
CA ASP A 49 -1.11 5.36 -6.96
C ASP A 49 -1.57 4.42 -5.84
N ILE A 50 -2.85 4.08 -5.83
CA ILE A 50 -3.39 3.02 -4.98
C ILE A 50 -3.90 1.92 -5.89
N VAL A 51 -3.32 0.73 -5.78
CA VAL A 51 -3.69 -0.45 -6.56
C VAL A 51 -4.45 -1.44 -5.67
N TRP A 52 -5.39 -2.17 -6.26
CA TRP A 52 -6.05 -3.26 -5.54
C TRP A 52 -5.04 -4.33 -5.11
N GLY A 53 -4.19 -4.75 -6.04
CA GLY A 53 -3.13 -5.74 -5.79
C GLY A 53 -3.66 -7.15 -5.56
N GLU A 54 -2.84 -7.96 -4.88
CA GLU A 54 -3.11 -9.38 -4.65
C GLU A 54 -2.59 -9.82 -3.29
N ASN A 55 -3.09 -10.94 -2.81
CA ASN A 55 -2.58 -11.62 -1.63
C ASN A 55 -2.84 -13.12 -1.78
N ASP A 56 -1.80 -13.92 -1.54
CA ASP A 56 -1.87 -15.38 -1.58
C ASP A 56 -2.19 -15.97 -0.20
N LYS A 57 -2.42 -17.28 -0.17
CA LYS A 57 -2.70 -18.05 1.07
C LYS A 57 -1.58 -18.00 2.11
N ASN A 58 -0.37 -17.61 1.72
CA ASN A 58 0.80 -17.49 2.59
C ASN A 58 1.05 -16.03 3.02
N ASN A 59 0.09 -15.13 2.81
CA ASN A 59 0.21 -13.70 3.10
C ASN A 59 1.41 -13.05 2.38
N LYS A 60 1.70 -13.52 1.17
CA LYS A 60 2.59 -12.86 0.20
C LYS A 60 1.71 -12.13 -0.81
N GLY A 61 1.96 -10.84 -0.96
CA GLY A 61 1.11 -9.99 -1.77
C GLY A 61 1.57 -8.55 -1.78
N PHE A 62 0.75 -7.70 -2.39
CA PHE A 62 0.95 -6.26 -2.44
C PHE A 62 -0.39 -5.53 -2.63
N GLY A 63 -0.35 -4.20 -2.48
CA GLY A 63 -1.49 -3.35 -2.70
C GLY A 63 -2.51 -3.40 -1.57
N LEU A 64 -3.67 -2.82 -1.84
CA LEU A 64 -4.72 -2.62 -0.86
C LEU A 64 -5.30 -3.94 -0.32
N LYS A 65 -5.48 -4.95 -1.18
CA LYS A 65 -5.95 -6.28 -0.77
C LYS A 65 -5.04 -6.88 0.30
N HIS A 66 -3.73 -6.86 0.06
CA HIS A 66 -2.74 -7.37 1.00
C HIS A 66 -2.77 -6.62 2.34
N ILE A 67 -2.92 -5.28 2.30
CA ILE A 67 -3.02 -4.46 3.52
C ILE A 67 -4.25 -4.84 4.34
N ILE A 68 -5.41 -4.95 3.70
CA ILE A 68 -6.68 -5.28 4.37
C ILE A 68 -6.60 -6.68 4.98
N GLU A 69 -6.20 -7.68 4.20
CA GLU A 69 -6.23 -9.07 4.65
C GLU A 69 -5.20 -9.37 5.75
N LYS A 70 -4.05 -8.68 5.72
CA LYS A 70 -2.95 -8.95 6.64
C LYS A 70 -2.90 -8.02 7.86
N TYR A 71 -3.33 -6.77 7.71
CA TYR A 71 -3.16 -5.73 8.73
C TYR A 71 -4.47 -4.99 9.06
N GLY A 72 -5.59 -5.33 8.41
CA GLY A 72 -6.86 -4.63 8.58
C GLY A 72 -7.38 -4.70 10.01
N LYS A 73 -7.29 -5.87 10.66
CA LYS A 73 -7.73 -6.05 12.05
C LYS A 73 -6.93 -5.20 13.03
N GLU A 74 -5.62 -5.12 12.83
CA GLU A 74 -4.72 -4.32 13.67
C GLU A 74 -5.01 -2.82 13.51
N ILE A 75 -5.32 -2.38 12.29
CA ILE A 75 -5.73 -0.99 12.00
C ILE A 75 -7.07 -0.68 12.68
N GLU A 76 -8.06 -1.58 12.58
CA GLU A 76 -9.37 -1.44 13.21
C GLU A 76 -9.29 -1.43 14.74
N GLN A 77 -8.44 -2.27 15.34
CA GLN A 77 -8.19 -2.27 16.79
C GLN A 77 -7.62 -0.94 17.31
N LEU A 78 -7.03 -0.14 16.44
CA LEU A 78 -6.54 1.21 16.76
C LEU A 78 -7.59 2.29 16.51
N GLY A 79 -8.82 1.90 16.18
CA GLY A 79 -9.93 2.83 15.93
C GLY A 79 -9.88 3.48 14.55
N PHE A 80 -9.02 3.02 13.65
CA PHE A 80 -8.92 3.55 12.29
C PHE A 80 -9.56 2.62 11.28
N LYS A 81 -10.04 3.20 10.17
CA LYS A 81 -10.37 2.46 8.96
C LYS A 81 -9.21 2.52 7.99
N VAL A 82 -9.05 1.50 7.14
CA VAL A 82 -7.97 1.45 6.16
C VAL A 82 -7.99 2.66 5.22
N GLU A 83 -9.18 3.14 4.84
CA GLU A 83 -9.33 4.31 3.97
C GLU A 83 -8.91 5.65 4.58
N ASP A 84 -8.84 5.73 5.91
CA ASP A 84 -8.36 6.91 6.63
C ASP A 84 -6.88 6.76 6.99
N PHE A 85 -6.50 5.53 7.36
CA PHE A 85 -5.19 5.18 7.84
C PHE A 85 -4.07 5.38 6.79
N ILE A 86 -4.26 4.87 5.56
CA ILE A 86 -3.24 4.99 4.51
C ILE A 86 -2.93 6.46 4.17
N PRO A 87 -3.92 7.33 3.91
CA PRO A 87 -3.67 8.75 3.66
C PRO A 87 -2.94 9.46 4.79
N ILE A 88 -3.30 9.17 6.05
CA ILE A 88 -2.67 9.79 7.23
C ILE A 88 -1.17 9.48 7.27
N ILE A 89 -0.79 8.20 7.17
CA ILE A 89 0.64 7.83 7.20
C ILE A 89 1.38 8.37 5.98
N VAL A 90 0.74 8.41 4.81
CA VAL A 90 1.37 8.98 3.62
C VAL A 90 1.65 10.47 3.81
N GLN A 91 0.71 11.21 4.41
CA GLN A 91 0.85 12.65 4.60
C GLN A 91 1.81 13.01 5.73
N PHE A 92 1.75 12.32 6.86
CA PHE A 92 2.41 12.74 8.12
C PHE A 92 3.55 11.82 8.56
N GLY A 93 3.69 10.63 7.96
CA GLY A 93 4.76 9.70 8.30
C GLY A 93 6.15 10.28 8.00
N GLU A 94 7.12 9.96 8.84
CA GLU A 94 8.53 10.29 8.62
C GLU A 94 9.04 9.56 7.37
N LEU A 95 9.63 10.30 6.44
CA LEU A 95 10.23 9.73 5.24
C LEU A 95 11.55 9.05 5.59
N LYS A 96 11.63 7.73 5.38
CA LYS A 96 12.85 6.95 5.58
C LYS A 96 13.29 6.25 4.30
N THR A 97 14.60 6.12 4.18
CA THR A 97 15.22 5.30 3.14
C THR A 97 15.01 3.82 3.46
N SER A 98 14.54 3.05 2.49
CA SER A 98 14.46 1.59 2.64
C SER A 98 15.81 0.96 2.34
N LYS A 99 16.18 -0.08 3.09
CA LYS A 99 17.34 -0.93 2.75
C LYS A 99 17.13 -1.73 1.46
N LYS A 100 15.88 -1.87 1.01
CA LYS A 100 15.51 -2.57 -0.23
C LYS A 100 15.38 -1.57 -1.37
N PRO A 101 15.88 -1.89 -2.57
CA PRO A 101 15.84 -0.98 -3.70
C PRO A 101 14.39 -0.65 -4.11
N SER A 102 14.24 0.57 -4.63
CA SER A 102 13.00 1.09 -5.21
C SER A 102 11.81 1.02 -4.24
N ARG A 103 12.09 1.32 -2.97
CA ARG A 103 11.10 1.41 -1.89
C ARG A 103 11.34 2.66 -1.06
N ILE A 104 10.24 3.30 -0.71
CA ILE A 104 10.18 4.43 0.21
C ILE A 104 9.38 3.97 1.43
N GLU A 105 9.87 4.29 2.61
CA GLU A 105 9.22 3.95 3.88
C GLU A 105 8.66 5.23 4.52
N LEU A 106 7.37 5.22 4.82
CA LEU A 106 6.69 6.29 5.54
C LEU A 106 6.31 5.76 6.91
N VAL A 107 7.00 6.24 7.93
CA VAL A 107 6.97 5.68 9.28
C VAL A 107 6.20 6.60 10.20
N GLY A 108 5.05 6.15 10.67
CA GLY A 108 4.36 6.75 11.81
C GLY A 108 4.73 6.04 13.12
N GLU A 109 4.12 6.47 14.21
CA GLU A 109 4.41 5.92 15.55
C GLU A 109 4.06 4.45 15.66
N MET A 110 2.85 4.05 15.23
CA MET A 110 2.36 2.67 15.40
C MET A 110 2.50 1.82 14.15
N PHE A 111 2.68 2.44 12.99
CA PHE A 111 2.68 1.75 11.72
C PHE A 111 3.63 2.38 10.72
N LYS A 112 3.97 1.59 9.71
CA LYS A 112 4.69 2.05 8.52
C LYS A 112 3.91 1.70 7.26
N VAL A 113 3.87 2.63 6.29
CA VAL A 113 3.44 2.37 4.92
C VAL A 113 4.67 2.29 4.02
N VAL A 114 4.67 1.36 3.06
CA VAL A 114 5.74 1.22 2.08
C VAL A 114 5.22 1.58 0.71
N VAL A 115 5.89 2.52 0.04
CA VAL A 115 5.66 2.85 -1.37
C VAL A 115 6.72 2.14 -2.20
N LYS A 116 6.31 1.41 -3.24
CA LYS A 116 7.23 0.86 -4.24
C LYS A 116 7.32 1.87 -5.39
N THR A 117 8.51 2.07 -5.97
CA THR A 117 8.75 3.09 -7.01
C THR A 117 8.92 2.50 -8.42
N GLU A 118 8.81 1.20 -8.55
CA GLU A 118 8.86 0.47 -9.82
C GLU A 118 7.95 -0.76 -9.73
N PHE A 119 7.45 -1.26 -10.85
CA PHE A 119 6.88 -2.60 -10.90
C PHE A 119 7.41 -3.35 -12.12
N TYR A 120 7.36 -4.69 -12.03
CA TYR A 120 7.72 -5.55 -13.15
C TYR A 120 6.46 -5.86 -13.96
N ASN A 121 6.46 -5.45 -15.23
CA ASN A 121 5.40 -5.79 -16.16
C ASN A 121 5.75 -7.11 -16.84
N GLU A 122 5.08 -8.20 -16.45
CA GLU A 122 5.29 -9.53 -17.03
C GLU A 122 5.01 -9.56 -18.54
N LYS A 123 4.01 -8.80 -19.01
CA LYS A 123 3.61 -8.78 -20.44
C LYS A 123 4.67 -8.13 -21.33
N GLU A 124 5.29 -7.07 -20.83
CA GLU A 124 6.31 -6.30 -21.56
C GLU A 124 7.74 -6.72 -21.18
N ASN A 125 7.89 -7.72 -20.30
CA ASN A 125 9.16 -8.24 -19.77
C ASN A 125 10.12 -7.13 -19.32
N LYS A 126 9.61 -6.07 -18.70
CA LYS A 126 10.40 -4.90 -18.32
C LYS A 126 9.94 -4.26 -17.01
N ARG A 127 10.86 -3.54 -16.37
CA ARG A 127 10.54 -2.68 -15.23
C ARG A 127 9.95 -1.36 -15.72
N GLN A 128 8.93 -0.89 -15.03
CA GLN A 128 8.31 0.40 -15.29
C GLN A 128 8.31 1.22 -14.01
N ASP A 129 8.67 2.50 -14.13
CA ASP A 129 8.58 3.46 -13.04
C ASP A 129 7.12 3.65 -12.64
N LYS A 130 6.83 3.44 -11.36
CA LYS A 130 5.49 3.60 -10.79
C LYS A 130 5.59 3.72 -9.28
N LYS A 131 5.03 4.78 -8.73
CA LYS A 131 4.91 4.95 -7.27
C LYS A 131 3.55 4.45 -6.84
N PHE A 132 3.50 3.38 -6.06
CA PHE A 132 2.24 2.84 -5.55
C PHE A 132 2.38 2.30 -4.13
N ILE A 133 1.25 2.29 -3.41
CA ILE A 133 1.19 1.70 -2.07
C ILE A 133 1.41 0.19 -2.16
N LEU A 134 2.54 -0.27 -1.65
CA LEU A 134 2.95 -1.68 -1.69
C LEU A 134 2.34 -2.48 -0.55
N THR A 135 2.47 -1.99 0.68
CA THR A 135 2.02 -2.68 1.90
C THR A 135 2.06 -1.72 3.11
N ALA A 136 1.58 -2.18 4.25
CA ALA A 136 1.67 -1.51 5.56
C ALA A 136 2.21 -2.51 6.61
N PHE A 137 2.70 -2.04 7.75
CA PHE A 137 3.20 -2.88 8.84
C PHE A 137 2.83 -2.30 10.19
N ASP A 138 2.29 -3.12 11.09
CA ASP A 138 2.16 -2.80 12.50
C ASP A 138 3.54 -2.84 13.19
N LEU A 139 3.92 -1.73 13.81
CA LEU A 139 5.19 -1.56 14.51
C LEU A 139 5.07 -1.84 16.01
N ARG A 140 3.86 -1.92 16.58
CA ARG A 140 3.63 -2.17 18.02
C ARG A 140 4.33 -3.44 18.52
N PRO A 141 4.32 -4.59 17.79
CA PRO A 141 5.05 -5.78 18.23
C PRO A 141 6.56 -5.58 18.31
N LEU A 142 7.13 -4.73 17.44
CA LEU A 142 8.57 -4.43 17.43
C LEU A 142 8.98 -3.59 18.64
N PHE A 143 8.16 -2.60 19.02
CA PHE A 143 8.43 -1.81 20.22
C PHE A 143 8.39 -2.64 21.50
N LYS A 144 7.43 -3.58 21.61
CA LYS A 144 7.37 -4.51 22.76
C LYS A 144 8.63 -5.36 22.87
N LYS A 145 9.12 -5.90 21.74
CA LYS A 145 10.34 -6.73 21.68
C LYS A 145 11.62 -5.95 22.02
N ASN A 146 11.69 -4.69 21.64
CA ASN A 146 12.85 -3.85 21.96
C ASN A 146 12.86 -3.45 23.44
N LYS A 147 11.70 -3.20 24.06
CA LYS A 147 11.59 -3.00 25.51
C LYS A 147 12.02 -4.24 26.31
N SER A 148 11.67 -5.45 25.86
CA SER A 148 12.01 -6.68 26.57
C SER A 148 13.49 -7.11 26.45
N LYS A 149 14.27 -6.50 25.55
CA LYS A 149 15.70 -6.79 25.35
C LYS A 149 16.64 -5.80 26.04
N GLY A 150 16.09 -4.72 26.59
CA GLY A 150 16.84 -3.66 27.26
C GLY A 150 16.78 -3.72 28.78
N ASN A 151 16.22 -4.78 29.36
CA ASN A 151 16.19 -5.08 30.79
C ASN A 151 17.04 -6.30 31.09
#